data_AF-A0A1G2KX72-F1
#
_entry.id   AF-A0A1G2KX72-F1
#
_cell.length_a   1.000
_cell.length_b   1.000
_cell.length_c   1.000
_cell.angle_alpha   90.00
_cell.angle_beta   90.00
_cell.angle_gamma   90.00
#
_symmetry.space_group_name_H-M   'P 1'
#
loop_
_entity.id
_entity.type
_entity.pdbx_description
1 polymer ?
#
loop_
_entity_poly.entity_id
_entity_poly.type
_entity_poly.pdbx_seq_one_letter_code
_entity_poly.pdbx_strand_id
1 'polypeptide(L)' 'MFIIFLLIFLLFLALWLFFSFAVIYHLRRYSFPGWTAARFVVPLFFLLSFFFFCVAAYFLFTIPYAALTS' A
#
# COMPACT_ATOMS: atom_id res chain seq x y z
N MET A 1 -22.92 -1.17 2.40
CA MET A 1 -21.69 -0.33 2.35
C MET A 1 -20.39 -1.11 2.56
N PHE A 2 -20.33 -2.18 3.36
CA PHE A 2 -19.10 -2.99 3.52
C PHE A 2 -18.49 -3.48 2.19
N ILE A 3 -19.30 -4.01 1.27
CA ILE A 3 -18.84 -4.44 -0.07
C ILE A 3 -18.21 -3.28 -0.87
N ILE A 4 -18.74 -2.07 -0.73
CA ILE A 4 -18.21 -0.88 -1.40
C ILE A 4 -16.84 -0.52 -0.83
N PHE A 5 -16.69 -0.52 0.50
CA PHE A 5 -15.40 -0.30 1.15
C PHE A 5 -14.38 -1.38 0.82
N LEU A 6 -14.82 -2.64 0.72
CA LEU A 6 -13.99 -3.76 0.29
C LEU A 6 -13.49 -3.57 -1.15
N LEU A 7 -14.37 -3.17 -2.08
CA LEU A 7 -14.01 -2.89 -3.47
C LEU A 7 -13.03 -1.72 -3.59
N ILE A 8 -13.27 -0.64 -2.85
CA ILE A 8 -12.35 0.51 -2.80
C ILE A 8 -10.99 0.09 -2.24
N PHE A 9 -10.96 -0.74 -1.20
CA PHE A 9 -9.74 -1.29 -0.63
C PHE A 9 -8.98 -2.18 -1.63
N LEU A 10 -9.69 -3.02 -2.38
CA LEU A 10 -9.10 -3.88 -3.41
C LEU A 10 -8.51 -3.06 -4.57
N LEU A 11 -9.21 -2.01 -4.98
CA LEU A 11 -8.71 -1.07 -5.99
C LEU A 11 -7.46 -0.34 -5.50
N PHE A 12 -7.50 0.16 -4.25
CA PHE A 12 -6.34 0.76 -3.61
C PHE A 12 -5.16 -0.20 -3.56
N LEU A 13 -5.38 -1.46 -3.16
CA LEU A 13 -4.35 -2.50 -3.10
C LEU A 13 -3.71 -2.77 -4.46
N ALA A 14 -4.53 -2.87 -5.51
CA ALA A 14 -4.04 -3.09 -6.87
C ALA A 14 -3.17 -1.93 -7.37
N LEU A 15 -3.64 -0.70 -7.17
CA LEU A 15 -2.87 0.51 -7.50
C LEU A 15 -1.58 0.58 -6.66
N TRP A 16 -1.68 0.28 -5.37
CA TRP A 16 -0.55 0.26 -4.45
C TRP A 16 0.56 -0.68 -4.91
N LEU A 17 0.20 -1.91 -5.27
CA LEU A 17 1.14 -2.89 -5.79
C LEU A 17 1.76 -2.42 -7.10
N PHE A 18 0.95 -1.92 -8.05
CA PHE A 18 1.43 -1.40 -9.32
C PHE A 18 2.46 -0.28 -9.15
N PHE A 19 2.14 0.73 -8.33
CA PHE A 19 3.05 1.84 -8.04
C PHE A 19 4.29 1.37 -7.27
N SER A 20 4.15 0.44 -6.33
CA SER A 20 5.29 -0.14 -5.59
C SER A 20 6.27 -0.82 -6.54
N PHE A 21 5.80 -1.65 -7.47
CA PHE A 21 6.65 -2.29 -8.48
C PHE A 21 7.29 -1.27 -9.42
N ALA A 22 6.55 -0.25 -9.85
CA ALA A 22 7.07 0.82 -10.70
C ALA A 22 8.19 1.61 -10.01
N VAL A 23 8.02 1.98 -8.74
CA VAL A 23 9.03 2.69 -7.94
C VAL A 23 10.29 1.83 -7.75
N ILE A 24 10.14 0.55 -7.42
CA ILE A 24 11.28 -0.37 -7.28
C ILE A 24 12.03 -0.53 -8.61
N TYR A 25 11.30 -0.68 -9.72
CA TYR A 25 11.89 -0.77 -11.04
C TYR A 25 12.64 0.52 -11.40
N HIS A 26 12.03 1.68 -11.18
CA HIS A 26 12.64 2.97 -11.46
C HIS A 26 13.89 3.20 -10.59
N LEU A 27 13.80 2.89 -9.29
CA LEU A 27 14.94 2.96 -8.38
C LEU A 27 16.07 2.03 -8.84
N ARG A 28 15.80 0.78 -9.26
CA ARG A 28 16.85 -0.13 -9.75
C ARG A 28 17.46 0.30 -11.08
N ARG A 29 16.67 0.90 -11.98
CA ARG A 29 17.11 1.24 -13.34
C ARG A 29 17.87 2.57 -13.39
N TYR A 30 17.50 3.53 -12.55
CA TYR A 30 18.03 4.90 -12.59
C TYR A 30 18.89 5.27 -11.37
N SER A 31 19.12 4.35 -10.42
CA SER A 31 20.13 4.59 -9.39
C SER A 31 21.54 4.49 -9.97
N PHE A 32 22.31 5.56 -9.78
CA PHE A 32 23.71 5.59 -10.18
C PHE A 32 24.51 4.50 -9.44
N PRO A 33 25.47 3.84 -10.12
CA PRO A 33 26.31 2.83 -9.49
C PRO A 33 27.09 3.47 -8.32
N GLY A 34 26.84 2.98 -7.11
CA GLY A 34 27.46 3.48 -5.86
C GLY A 34 26.51 4.23 -4.92
N TRP A 35 25.27 4.54 -5.34
CA TRP A 35 24.29 5.16 -4.46
C TRP A 35 23.65 4.16 -3.49
N THR A 36 24.10 4.19 -2.23
CA THR A 36 23.51 3.45 -1.11
C THR A 36 22.08 3.88 -0.79
N ALA A 37 21.64 5.05 -1.28
CA ALA A 37 20.29 5.57 -1.08
C ALA A 37 19.19 4.57 -1.49
N ALA A 38 19.35 3.88 -2.62
CA ALA A 38 18.38 2.87 -3.06
C ALA A 38 18.25 1.69 -2.07
N ARG A 39 19.32 1.38 -1.34
CA ARG A 39 19.39 0.29 -0.36
C ARG A 39 18.57 0.58 0.90
N PHE A 40 18.39 1.85 1.25
CA PHE A 40 17.60 2.28 2.42
C PHE A 40 16.19 2.74 2.03
N VAL A 41 16.04 3.38 0.87
CA VAL A 41 14.76 3.91 0.40
C VAL A 41 13.78 2.79 0.07
N VAL A 42 14.22 1.69 -0.57
CA VAL A 42 13.35 0.55 -0.90
C VAL A 42 12.75 -0.12 0.35
N PRO A 43 13.54 -0.52 1.38
CA PRO A 43 12.96 -1.10 2.59
C PRO A 43 12.13 -0.10 3.39
N LEU A 44 12.53 1.19 3.46
CA LEU A 44 11.73 2.22 4.12
C LEU A 44 10.36 2.39 3.44
N PHE A 45 10.34 2.40 2.10
CA PHE A 45 9.11 2.47 1.32
C PHE A 45 8.22 1.24 1.61
N PHE A 46 8.78 0.04 1.66
CA PHE A 46 8.05 -1.18 2.02
C PHE A 46 7.48 -1.12 3.45
N LEU A 47 8.25 -0.62 4.41
CA LEU A 47 7.80 -0.45 5.80
C LEU A 47 6.62 0.53 5.89
N LEU A 48 6.74 1.67 5.20
CA LEU A 48 5.69 2.68 5.18
C LEU A 48 4.44 2.17 4.45
N SER A 49 4.63 1.43 3.35
CA SER A 49 3.58 0.73 2.62
C SER A 49 2.80 -0.22 3.51
N PHE A 50 3.53 -1.05 4.23
CA PHE A 50 2.96 -2.05 5.12
C PHE A 50 2.20 -1.40 6.27
N PHE A 51 2.74 -0.32 6.84
CA PHE A 51 2.05 0.47 7.85
C PHE A 51 0.71 1.01 7.33
N PHE A 52 0.68 1.67 6.17
CA PHE A 52 -0.56 2.17 5.59
C PHE A 52 -1.56 1.06 5.25
N PHE A 53 -1.06 -0.08 4.78
CA PHE A 53 -1.90 -1.27 4.55
C PHE A 53 -2.53 -1.77 5.86
N CYS A 54 -1.76 -1.90 6.95
CA CYS A 54 -2.29 -2.30 8.25
C CYS A 54 -3.33 -1.31 8.78
N VAL A 55 -3.10 0.00 8.65
CA VAL A 55 -4.06 1.04 9.04
C VAL A 55 -5.34 0.91 8.22
N ALA A 56 -5.24 0.77 6.90
CA ALA A 56 -6.40 0.60 6.02
C ALA A 56 -7.18 -0.69 6.33
N ALA A 57 -6.48 -1.81 6.58
CA ALA A 57 -7.09 -3.07 6.99
C ALA A 57 -7.80 -2.94 8.35
N TYR A 58 -7.16 -2.30 9.33
CA TYR A 58 -7.78 -2.02 10.64
C TYR A 58 -9.09 -1.26 10.46
N PHE A 59 -9.10 -0.17 9.68
CA PHE A 59 -10.33 0.57 9.41
C PHE A 59 -11.38 -0.28 8.70
N LEU A 60 -11.01 -1.11 7.72
CA LEU A 60 -11.93 -2.01 7.02
C LEU A 60 -12.65 -2.97 7.99
N PHE A 61 -11.92 -3.56 8.94
CA PHE A 61 -12.48 -4.49 9.93
C PHE A 61 -13.17 -3.80 11.11
N THR A 62 -12.88 -2.52 11.35
CA THR A 62 -13.50 -1.72 12.41
C THR A 62 -14.85 -1.13 11.95
N ILE A 63 -15.20 -1.19 10.66
CA ILE A 63 -16.54 -0.77 10.20
C ILE A 63 -17.60 -1.69 10.84
N PRO A 64 -18.49 -1.16 11.70
CA PRO A 64 -19.47 -1.99 12.39
C PRO A 64 -20.48 -2.55 11.39
N TYR A 65 -20.53 -3.87 11.28
CA TYR A 65 -21.53 -4.60 10.49
C TYR A 65 -22.98 -4.26 10.89
N ALA A 66 -23.21 -3.78 12.11
CA ALA A 66 -24.53 -3.41 12.62
C ALA A 66 -25.07 -2.08 12.05
N ALA A 67 -24.22 -1.16 11.60
CA ALA A 67 -24.65 0.13 11.02
C ALA A 67 -25.12 0.02 9.55
N LEU A 68 -25.30 -1.20 9.06
CA LEU A 68 -25.48 -1.54 7.65
C LEU A 68 -26.79 -2.27 7.33
N THR A 69 -27.54 -2.66 8.36
CA THR A 69 -28.83 -3.37 8.25
C THR A 69 -30.01 -2.59 8.85
N SER A 70 -29.80 -1.34 9.27
CA SER A 70 -30.86 -0.39 9.66
C SER A 70 -31.24 0.50 8.49
#